data_AF-D5U2K7-F1
#
_entry.id   AF-D5U2K7-F1
#
_cell.length_a   1.000
_cell.length_b   1.000
_cell.length_c   1.000
_cell.angle_alpha   90.00
_cell.angle_beta   90.00
_cell.angle_gamma   90.00
#
_symmetry.space_group_name_H-M   'P 1'
#
loop_
_entity.id
_entity.type
_entity.pdbx_description
1 polymer ?
#
loop_
_entity_poly.entity_id
_entity_poly.type
_entity_poly.pdbx_seq_one_letter_code
_entity_poly.pdbx_strand_id
1 'polypeptide(L)'
;MKFIVKLNQLNPVETGDEFLKLRVYNLVNEDWFEVEQDASGSKIMDRMLEIAQNTIVKHKPENNYLFVTVESPGLLLTIGEGEVASETLISPKPTTLKAVRLYKLDSEGKPVLVHEYKPPGEVFVYDGFLSIPATMNYDFIVVETSEDSRPIFPSEIVLPPVKELVKTKRKRRKSARRKARKASSSVKKQRKKKTRKKGTRRR
;
A
#
# COMPACT_ATOMS: atom_id res chain seq x y z
N MET A 1 24.40 16.48 -8.58
CA MET A 1 23.76 15.51 -9.49
C MET A 1 22.36 15.99 -9.79
N LYS A 2 21.92 15.89 -11.05
CA LYS A 2 20.57 16.27 -11.47
C LYS A 2 19.64 15.07 -11.36
N PHE A 3 18.48 15.28 -10.76
CA PHE A 3 17.37 14.35 -10.72
C PHE A 3 16.19 14.94 -11.49
N ILE A 4 15.53 14.14 -12.30
CA ILE A 4 14.28 14.52 -12.94
C ILE A 4 13.16 13.92 -12.12
N VAL A 5 12.22 14.75 -11.67
CA VAL A 5 11.06 14.32 -10.91
C VAL A 5 9.83 14.48 -11.79
N LYS A 6 9.08 13.40 -11.95
CA LYS A 6 7.78 13.36 -12.63
C LYS A 6 6.70 13.04 -11.62
N LEU A 7 5.65 13.84 -11.61
CA LEU A 7 4.49 13.69 -10.75
C LEU A 7 3.26 13.38 -11.60
N ASN A 8 2.59 12.26 -11.30
CA ASN A 8 1.35 11.86 -11.94
C ASN A 8 0.25 11.75 -10.88
N GLN A 9 -0.76 12.59 -10.99
CA GLN A 9 -1.93 12.55 -10.11
C GLN A 9 -3.13 11.95 -10.83
N LEU A 10 -3.61 10.82 -10.29
CA LEU A 10 -4.71 10.03 -10.82
C LEU A 10 -5.95 10.22 -9.95
N ASN A 11 -6.93 10.96 -10.44
CA ASN A 11 -8.19 11.17 -9.73
C ASN A 11 -9.23 10.13 -10.16
N PRO A 12 -9.92 9.48 -9.20
CA PRO A 12 -10.94 8.51 -9.51
C PRO A 12 -12.16 9.18 -10.14
N VAL A 13 -12.65 8.60 -11.24
CA VAL A 13 -13.88 8.99 -11.93
C VAL A 13 -14.68 7.74 -12.23
N GLU A 14 -15.99 7.83 -12.03
CA GLU A 14 -16.90 6.76 -12.43
C GLU A 14 -17.28 6.96 -13.90
N THR A 15 -17.10 5.91 -14.69
CA THR A 15 -17.47 5.91 -16.10
C THR A 15 -18.23 4.62 -16.40
N GLY A 16 -18.95 4.61 -17.51
CA GLY A 16 -19.71 3.44 -17.91
C GLY A 16 -20.84 3.77 -18.85
N ASP A 17 -21.64 2.75 -19.12
CA ASP A 17 -22.90 2.81 -19.85
C ASP A 17 -24.00 2.12 -19.03
N GLU A 18 -25.11 1.77 -19.68
CA GLU A 18 -26.24 1.09 -19.03
C GLU A 18 -25.92 -0.35 -18.60
N PHE A 19 -24.86 -0.95 -19.15
CA PHE A 19 -24.51 -2.36 -19.00
C PHE A 19 -23.27 -2.60 -18.15
N LEU A 20 -22.43 -1.58 -17.99
CA LEU A 20 -21.20 -1.64 -17.22
C LEU A 20 -20.93 -0.29 -16.57
N LYS A 21 -20.71 -0.29 -15.25
CA LYS A 21 -20.12 0.84 -14.53
C LYS A 21 -18.79 0.42 -13.94
N LEU A 22 -17.78 1.24 -14.09
CA LEU A 22 -16.47 0.99 -13.52
C LEU A 22 -15.83 2.28 -13.02
N ARG A 23 -14.91 2.13 -12.07
CA ARG A 23 -14.01 3.21 -11.69
C ARG A 23 -12.79 3.23 -12.61
N VAL A 24 -12.54 4.40 -13.17
CA VAL A 24 -11.31 4.71 -13.91
C VAL A 24 -10.62 5.90 -13.25
N TYR A 25 -9.44 6.25 -13.76
CA TYR A 25 -8.65 7.35 -13.27
C TYR A 25 -8.29 8.29 -14.41
N ASN A 26 -8.52 9.58 -14.19
CA ASN A 26 -8.05 10.62 -15.09
C ASN A 26 -6.71 11.16 -14.58
N LEU A 27 -5.78 11.38 -15.50
CA LEU A 27 -4.54 12.11 -15.21
C LEU A 27 -4.88 13.60 -15.13
N VAL A 28 -4.91 14.14 -13.91
CA VAL A 28 -5.32 15.54 -13.66
C VAL A 28 -4.14 16.48 -13.64
N ASN A 29 -3.03 16.05 -13.06
CA ASN A 29 -1.79 16.80 -13.04
C ASN A 29 -0.65 15.89 -13.48
N GLU A 30 0.06 16.35 -14.51
CA GLU A 30 1.38 15.87 -14.90
C GLU A 30 2.33 17.04 -14.72
N ASP A 31 3.24 16.93 -13.74
CA ASP A 31 4.24 17.96 -13.49
C ASP A 31 5.64 17.35 -13.53
N TRP A 32 6.59 18.15 -14.01
CA TRP A 32 7.98 17.72 -14.15
C TRP A 32 8.94 18.82 -13.70
N PHE A 33 9.92 18.46 -12.88
CA PHE A 33 10.90 19.44 -12.42
C PHE A 33 12.25 18.79 -12.16
N GLU A 34 13.29 19.59 -12.35
CA GLU A 34 14.66 19.20 -12.04
C GLU A 34 14.97 19.53 -10.58
N VAL A 35 15.63 18.60 -9.90
CA VAL A 35 16.19 18.81 -8.56
C VAL A 35 17.68 18.55 -8.62
N GLU A 36 18.48 19.57 -8.30
CA GLU A 36 19.92 19.42 -8.11
C GLU A 36 20.22 19.10 -6.65
N GLN A 37 20.88 17.97 -6.42
CA GLN A 37 21.43 17.62 -5.12
C GLN A 37 22.80 16.95 -5.23
N ASP A 38 23.64 17.15 -4.23
CA ASP A 38 24.88 16.41 -4.10
C ASP A 38 24.59 14.96 -3.67
N ALA A 39 24.78 14.04 -4.61
CA ALA A 39 24.67 12.61 -4.37
C ALA A 39 25.93 11.93 -4.92
N SER A 40 26.60 11.15 -4.08
CA SER A 40 27.73 10.30 -4.47
C SER A 40 27.36 8.83 -4.30
N GLY A 41 27.68 8.03 -5.32
CA GLY A 41 27.65 6.56 -5.35
C GLY A 41 26.52 5.90 -4.56
N SER A 42 26.83 5.46 -3.34
CA SER A 42 25.95 4.60 -2.53
C SER A 42 24.71 5.28 -1.94
N LYS A 43 24.62 6.62 -1.98
CA LYS A 43 23.50 7.38 -1.39
C LYS A 43 22.47 7.86 -2.42
N ILE A 44 22.66 7.56 -3.70
CA ILE A 44 21.79 8.07 -4.77
C ILE A 44 20.35 7.58 -4.57
N MET A 45 20.16 6.28 -4.28
CA MET A 45 18.83 5.72 -4.02
C MET A 45 18.14 6.36 -2.79
N ASP A 46 18.89 6.58 -1.70
CA ASP A 46 18.37 7.23 -0.50
C ASP A 46 17.91 8.66 -0.80
N ARG A 47 18.65 9.39 -1.64
CA ARG A 47 18.27 10.74 -2.10
C ARG A 47 17.04 10.71 -3.01
N MET A 48 16.96 9.75 -3.94
CA MET A 48 15.77 9.58 -4.78
C MET A 48 14.52 9.29 -3.93
N LEU A 49 14.65 8.44 -2.91
CA LEU A 49 13.59 8.15 -1.93
C LEU A 49 13.18 9.41 -1.17
N GLU A 50 14.15 10.18 -0.67
CA GLU A 50 13.91 11.44 0.05
C GLU A 50 13.19 12.47 -0.82
N ILE A 51 13.62 12.64 -2.08
CA ILE A 51 12.98 13.55 -3.05
C ILE A 51 11.55 13.10 -3.32
N ALA A 52 11.32 11.81 -3.56
CA ALA A 52 10.00 11.26 -3.84
C ALA A 52 9.05 11.46 -2.65
N GLN A 53 9.48 11.09 -1.43
CA GLN A 53 8.68 11.23 -0.21
C GLN A 53 8.34 12.69 0.08
N ASN A 54 9.31 13.61 -0.02
CA ASN A 54 9.06 15.03 0.19
C ASN A 54 8.06 15.58 -0.83
N THR A 55 8.11 15.09 -2.07
CA THR A 55 7.16 15.49 -3.12
C THR A 55 5.76 14.98 -2.83
N ILE A 56 5.63 13.75 -2.35
CA ILE A 56 4.34 13.18 -1.95
C ILE A 56 3.75 13.94 -0.77
N VAL A 57 4.53 14.22 0.28
CA VAL A 57 4.06 14.97 1.46
C VAL A 57 3.58 16.38 1.09
N LYS A 58 4.22 17.04 0.12
CA LYS A 58 3.82 18.38 -0.34
C LYS A 58 2.47 18.38 -1.06
N HIS A 59 2.21 17.38 -1.89
CA HIS A 59 0.99 17.33 -2.72
C HIS A 59 -0.16 16.60 -2.03
N LYS A 60 0.16 15.73 -1.06
CA LYS A 60 -0.72 14.96 -0.18
C LYS A 60 -1.99 14.45 -0.86
N PRO A 61 -2.01 13.18 -1.31
CA PRO A 61 -3.18 12.63 -1.98
C PRO A 61 -4.40 12.61 -1.03
N GLU A 62 -5.53 13.15 -1.50
CA GLU A 62 -6.81 13.13 -0.80
C GLU A 62 -7.84 12.48 -1.73
N ASN A 63 -8.19 11.22 -1.44
CA ASN A 63 -9.10 10.40 -2.25
C ASN A 63 -8.67 10.28 -3.73
N ASN A 64 -7.37 10.17 -3.96
CA ASN A 64 -6.75 9.95 -5.26
C ASN A 64 -5.43 9.20 -5.10
N TYR A 65 -4.80 8.86 -6.23
CA TYR A 65 -3.46 8.30 -6.23
C TYR A 65 -2.46 9.31 -6.77
N LEU A 66 -1.31 9.38 -6.10
CA LEU A 66 -0.18 10.20 -6.50
C LEU A 66 1.02 9.28 -6.74
N PHE A 67 1.56 9.32 -7.96
CA PHE A 67 2.77 8.60 -8.32
C PHE A 67 3.89 9.59 -8.58
N VAL A 68 4.99 9.46 -7.84
CA VAL A 68 6.20 10.26 -8.05
C VAL A 68 7.28 9.34 -8.60
N THR A 69 7.77 9.68 -9.79
CA THR A 69 8.90 9.02 -10.43
C THR A 69 10.12 9.93 -10.38
N VAL A 70 11.19 9.46 -9.77
CA VAL A 70 12.49 10.16 -9.74
C VAL A 70 13.44 9.39 -10.65
N GLU A 71 14.05 10.09 -11.59
CA GLU A 71 15.00 9.55 -12.55
C GLU A 71 16.37 10.18 -12.33
N SER A 72 17.40 9.35 -12.44
CA SER A 72 18.79 9.77 -12.51
C SER A 72 19.54 8.85 -13.49
N PRO A 73 20.76 9.21 -13.95
CA PRO A 73 21.50 8.37 -14.89
C PRO A 73 21.59 6.89 -14.48
N GLY A 74 20.90 6.03 -15.23
CA GLY A 74 20.86 4.58 -15.02
C GLY A 74 19.96 4.08 -13.88
N LEU A 75 19.19 4.95 -13.21
CA LEU A 75 18.29 4.58 -12.11
C LEU A 75 16.93 5.28 -12.23
N LEU A 76 15.88 4.50 -12.00
CA LEU A 76 14.49 4.96 -11.96
C LEU A 76 13.82 4.47 -10.68
N LEU A 77 13.19 5.37 -9.93
CA LEU A 77 12.43 5.05 -8.73
C LEU A 77 11.02 5.60 -8.88
N THR A 78 10.00 4.75 -8.71
CA THR A 78 8.60 5.17 -8.66
C THR A 78 8.00 4.81 -7.31
N ILE A 79 7.38 5.79 -6.66
CA ILE A 79 6.63 5.60 -5.42
C ILE A 79 5.20 6.10 -5.65
N GLY A 80 4.23 5.26 -5.30
CA GLY A 80 2.82 5.62 -5.28
C GLY A 80 2.31 5.73 -3.84
N GLU A 81 1.53 6.78 -3.57
CA GLU A 81 0.76 6.90 -2.33
C GLU A 81 -0.67 7.34 -2.66
N GLY A 82 -1.63 6.84 -1.89
CA GLY A 82 -3.04 7.14 -2.07
C GLY A 82 -3.91 6.03 -1.49
N GLU A 83 -5.14 6.38 -1.22
CA GLU A 83 -6.16 5.43 -0.78
C GLU A 83 -7.48 5.83 -1.42
N VAL A 84 -8.05 4.90 -2.19
CA VAL A 84 -9.36 5.03 -2.82
C VAL A 84 -10.12 3.76 -2.49
N ALA A 85 -11.37 3.87 -2.04
CA ALA A 85 -12.17 2.71 -1.68
C ALA A 85 -12.37 1.79 -2.89
N SER A 86 -11.80 0.59 -2.87
CA SER A 86 -11.86 -0.37 -3.97
C SER A 86 -12.48 -1.69 -3.53
N GLU A 87 -13.20 -2.33 -4.44
CA GLU A 87 -13.80 -3.66 -4.26
C GLU A 87 -12.94 -4.75 -4.91
N THR A 88 -12.24 -4.40 -5.98
CA THR A 88 -11.36 -5.30 -6.72
C THR A 88 -10.16 -4.58 -7.32
N LEU A 89 -9.14 -5.37 -7.63
CA LEU A 89 -7.98 -4.94 -8.38
C LEU A 89 -8.23 -5.28 -9.84
N ILE A 90 -8.40 -4.26 -10.70
CA ILE A 90 -8.60 -4.44 -12.14
C ILE A 90 -7.24 -4.68 -12.81
N SER A 91 -6.28 -3.80 -12.55
CA SER A 91 -4.89 -3.89 -13.03
C SER A 91 -3.89 -3.78 -11.88
N PRO A 92 -2.79 -4.55 -11.87
CA PRO A 92 -1.77 -4.46 -10.82
C PRO A 92 -0.95 -3.17 -10.86
N LYS A 93 -1.03 -2.40 -11.95
CA LYS A 93 -0.43 -1.07 -12.09
C LYS A 93 -1.42 -0.15 -12.82
N PRO A 94 -1.36 1.17 -12.61
CA PRO A 94 -2.18 2.09 -13.38
C PRO A 94 -1.80 2.02 -14.86
N THR A 95 -2.74 1.59 -15.70
CA THR A 95 -2.51 1.37 -17.13
C THR A 95 -3.68 1.90 -17.94
N THR A 96 -3.43 2.40 -19.14
CA THR A 96 -4.48 2.95 -20.01
C THR A 96 -5.47 1.85 -20.41
N LEU A 97 -6.77 2.11 -20.24
CA LEU A 97 -7.85 1.22 -20.63
C LEU A 97 -8.14 1.36 -22.12
N LYS A 98 -8.12 0.25 -22.87
CA LYS A 98 -8.55 0.21 -24.26
C LYS A 98 -10.01 -0.19 -24.40
N ALA A 99 -10.42 -1.27 -23.72
CA ALA A 99 -11.78 -1.79 -23.80
C ALA A 99 -12.09 -2.71 -22.61
N VAL A 100 -13.37 -2.84 -22.29
CA VAL A 100 -13.91 -3.89 -21.42
C VAL A 100 -14.90 -4.71 -22.22
N ARG A 101 -14.67 -6.02 -22.31
CA ARG A 101 -15.51 -6.94 -23.09
C ARG A 101 -16.14 -7.98 -22.18
N LEU A 102 -17.45 -8.15 -22.27
CA LEU A 102 -18.18 -9.18 -21.54
C LEU A 102 -18.40 -10.35 -22.49
N TYR A 103 -18.05 -11.55 -22.04
CA TYR A 103 -18.18 -12.77 -22.82
C TYR A 103 -19.12 -13.76 -22.15
N LYS A 104 -19.80 -14.53 -22.98
CA LYS A 104 -20.58 -15.70 -22.58
C LYS A 104 -20.10 -16.91 -23.38
N LEU A 105 -19.94 -18.04 -22.72
CA LEU A 105 -19.59 -19.31 -23.34
C LEU A 105 -20.83 -19.89 -24.03
N ASP A 106 -20.67 -20.28 -25.28
CA ASP A 106 -21.69 -21.06 -25.99
C ASP A 106 -21.73 -22.52 -25.51
N SER A 107 -22.62 -23.33 -26.11
CA SER A 107 -22.74 -24.76 -25.78
C SER A 107 -21.48 -25.57 -26.11
N GLU A 108 -20.57 -25.05 -26.92
CA GLU A 108 -19.29 -25.66 -27.27
C GLU A 108 -18.14 -25.13 -26.39
N GLY A 109 -18.42 -24.21 -25.46
CA GLY A 109 -17.43 -23.57 -24.60
C GLY A 109 -16.61 -22.47 -25.30
N LYS A 110 -17.05 -21.96 -26.45
CA LYS A 110 -16.41 -20.84 -27.14
C LYS A 110 -16.95 -19.50 -26.63
N PRO A 111 -16.09 -18.49 -26.43
CA PRO A 111 -16.52 -17.19 -25.95
C PRO A 111 -17.22 -16.37 -27.05
N VAL A 112 -18.45 -15.98 -26.80
CA VAL A 112 -19.27 -15.08 -27.61
C VAL A 112 -19.32 -13.72 -26.92
N LEU A 113 -19.00 -12.66 -27.66
CA LEU A 113 -19.04 -11.28 -27.16
C LEU A 113 -20.49 -10.87 -26.90
N VAL A 114 -20.80 -10.52 -25.66
CA VAL A 114 -22.12 -10.02 -25.23
C VAL A 114 -22.16 -8.51 -25.31
N HIS A 115 -21.09 -7.85 -24.84
CA HIS A 115 -21.01 -6.40 -24.79
C HIS A 115 -19.57 -5.93 -24.84
N GLU A 116 -19.34 -4.78 -25.47
CA GLU A 116 -18.06 -4.10 -25.50
C GLU A 116 -18.25 -2.65 -25.07
N TYR A 117 -17.54 -2.27 -24.01
CA TYR A 117 -17.40 -0.88 -23.58
C TYR A 117 -16.02 -0.36 -24.00
N LYS A 118 -16.00 0.80 -24.65
CA LYS A 118 -14.78 1.55 -24.99
C LYS A 118 -14.85 2.93 -24.32
N PRO A 119 -13.84 3.33 -23.53
CA PRO A 119 -13.85 4.64 -22.90
C PRO A 119 -13.78 5.74 -23.98
N PRO A 120 -14.49 6.87 -23.80
CA PRO A 120 -14.55 7.95 -24.79
C PRO A 120 -13.25 8.76 -24.90
N GLY A 121 -12.27 8.49 -24.03
CA GLY A 121 -10.98 9.17 -24.02
C GLY A 121 -9.93 8.33 -23.29
N GLU A 122 -8.74 8.90 -23.12
CA GLU A 122 -7.66 8.23 -22.40
C GLU A 122 -7.95 8.22 -20.90
N VAL A 123 -8.17 7.02 -20.36
CA VAL A 123 -8.43 6.79 -18.95
C VAL A 123 -7.57 5.64 -18.45
N PHE A 124 -7.18 5.70 -17.19
CA PHE A 124 -6.36 4.67 -16.54
C PHE A 124 -7.24 3.74 -15.70
N VAL A 125 -6.87 2.47 -15.61
CA VAL A 125 -7.46 1.50 -14.68
C VAL A 125 -6.40 1.00 -13.71
N TYR A 126 -6.81 0.80 -12.46
CA TYR A 126 -5.96 0.29 -11.39
C TYR A 126 -6.80 -0.59 -10.44
N ASP A 127 -7.04 -0.16 -9.21
CA ASP A 127 -8.04 -0.74 -8.31
C ASP A 127 -9.34 0.06 -8.34
N GLY A 128 -10.47 -0.57 -8.02
CA GLY A 128 -11.77 0.09 -8.10
C GLY A 128 -12.92 -0.88 -7.93
N PHE A 129 -14.01 -0.60 -8.63
CA PHE A 129 -15.17 -1.49 -8.69
C PHE A 129 -15.56 -1.72 -10.16
N LEU A 130 -16.27 -2.82 -10.38
CA LEU A 130 -16.84 -3.16 -11.68
C LEU A 130 -18.26 -3.68 -11.43
N SER A 131 -19.26 -2.88 -11.78
CA SER A 131 -20.66 -3.17 -11.55
C SER A 131 -21.36 -3.48 -12.87
N ILE A 132 -21.95 -4.66 -12.96
CA ILE A 132 -22.72 -5.13 -14.11
C ILE A 132 -24.15 -5.45 -13.62
N PRO A 133 -25.21 -5.00 -14.32
CA PRO A 133 -26.58 -5.32 -13.97
C PRO A 133 -26.84 -6.83 -13.93
N ALA A 134 -27.62 -7.29 -12.95
CA ALA A 134 -27.97 -8.70 -12.79
C ALA A 134 -28.79 -9.28 -13.97
N THR A 135 -29.40 -8.42 -14.79
CA THR A 135 -30.10 -8.81 -16.01
C THR A 135 -29.15 -9.26 -17.13
N MET A 136 -27.86 -8.96 -17.00
CA MET A 136 -26.87 -9.25 -18.02
C MET A 136 -26.33 -10.67 -17.86
N ASN A 137 -26.35 -11.43 -18.95
CA ASN A 137 -25.93 -12.83 -18.96
C ASN A 137 -24.51 -12.93 -19.54
N TYR A 138 -23.52 -13.07 -18.66
CA TYR A 138 -22.10 -13.18 -18.99
C TYR A 138 -21.41 -14.19 -18.07
N ASP A 139 -20.33 -14.79 -18.52
CA ASP A 139 -19.53 -15.76 -17.76
C ASP A 139 -18.22 -15.17 -17.25
N PHE A 140 -17.59 -14.28 -18.03
CA PHE A 140 -16.37 -13.57 -17.63
C PHE A 140 -16.22 -12.24 -18.38
N ILE A 141 -15.37 -11.39 -17.84
CA ILE A 141 -15.04 -10.07 -18.37
C ILE A 141 -13.60 -10.12 -18.84
N VAL A 142 -13.26 -9.46 -19.94
CA VAL A 142 -11.89 -9.22 -20.36
C VAL A 142 -11.65 -7.72 -20.33
N VAL A 143 -10.72 -7.31 -19.47
CA VAL A 143 -10.23 -5.93 -19.42
C VAL A 143 -8.98 -5.86 -20.29
N GLU A 144 -9.06 -5.11 -21.38
CA GLU A 144 -7.95 -4.88 -22.30
C GLU A 144 -7.30 -3.53 -21.98
N THR A 145 -6.02 -3.57 -21.64
CA THR A 145 -5.21 -2.39 -21.35
C THR A 145 -4.19 -2.13 -22.46
N SER A 146 -3.41 -1.06 -22.33
CA SER A 146 -2.29 -0.79 -23.22
C SER A 146 -1.19 -1.85 -23.14
N GLU A 147 -0.98 -2.44 -21.95
CA GLU A 147 0.10 -3.40 -21.69
C GLU A 147 -0.34 -4.85 -21.85
N ASP A 148 -1.54 -5.21 -21.37
CA ASP A 148 -2.00 -6.59 -21.28
C ASP A 148 -3.52 -6.73 -21.41
N SER A 149 -3.99 -7.98 -21.31
CA SER A 149 -5.43 -8.29 -21.25
C SER A 149 -5.67 -9.26 -20.11
N ARG A 150 -6.56 -8.89 -19.21
CA ARG A 150 -6.88 -9.68 -18.02
C ARG A 150 -8.32 -10.19 -18.06
N PRO A 151 -8.54 -11.51 -18.01
CA PRO A 151 -9.86 -12.05 -17.71
C PRO A 151 -10.18 -11.89 -16.22
N ILE A 152 -11.41 -11.47 -15.91
CA ILE A 152 -11.96 -11.32 -14.57
C ILE A 152 -13.26 -12.12 -14.52
N PHE A 153 -13.33 -13.07 -13.60
CA PHE A 153 -14.54 -13.86 -13.36
C PHE A 153 -15.46 -13.14 -12.37
N PRO A 154 -16.79 -13.41 -12.38
CA PRO A 154 -17.73 -12.82 -11.44
C PRO A 154 -17.31 -12.96 -9.96
N SER A 155 -16.63 -14.05 -9.61
CA SER A 155 -16.10 -14.30 -8.27
C SER A 155 -14.93 -13.38 -7.87
N GLU A 156 -14.28 -12.71 -8.82
CA GLU A 156 -13.17 -11.78 -8.59
C GLU A 156 -13.62 -10.31 -8.52
N ILE A 157 -14.89 -10.03 -8.85
CA ILE A 157 -15.44 -8.65 -8.85
C ILE A 157 -15.48 -8.07 -7.44
N VAL A 158 -15.70 -8.92 -6.43
CA VAL A 158 -15.66 -8.52 -5.02
C VAL A 158 -14.56 -9.31 -4.34
N LEU A 159 -13.46 -8.64 -4.00
CA LEU A 159 -12.41 -9.27 -3.23
C LEU A 159 -12.96 -9.61 -1.83
N PRO A 160 -12.78 -10.86 -1.36
CA PRO A 160 -13.17 -11.20 -0.01
C PRO A 160 -12.37 -10.34 0.98
N PRO A 161 -12.99 -9.86 2.07
CA PRO A 161 -12.29 -9.07 3.06
C PRO A 161 -11.09 -9.86 3.58
N VAL A 162 -9.91 -9.25 3.55
CA VAL A 162 -8.70 -9.84 4.10
C VAL A 162 -8.99 -10.13 5.57
N LYS A 163 -9.10 -11.41 5.92
CA LYS A 163 -9.23 -11.82 7.32
C LYS A 163 -7.96 -11.36 8.01
N GLU A 164 -8.04 -10.26 8.76
CA GLU A 164 -6.95 -9.87 9.63
C GLU A 164 -6.64 -11.08 10.51
N LEU A 165 -5.44 -11.63 10.36
CA LEU A 165 -4.92 -12.59 11.31
C LEU A 165 -4.79 -11.85 12.63
N VAL A 166 -5.86 -11.87 13.41
CA VAL A 166 -5.88 -11.37 14.78
C VAL A 166 -4.72 -12.07 15.47
N LYS A 167 -3.61 -11.35 15.64
CA LYS A 167 -2.51 -11.77 16.49
C LYS A 167 -3.12 -11.89 17.87
N THR A 168 -3.62 -13.07 18.22
CA THR A 168 -4.08 -13.36 19.57
C THR A 168 -2.96 -12.95 20.50
N LYS A 169 -3.20 -11.86 21.26
CA LYS A 169 -2.28 -11.38 22.29
C LYS A 169 -1.94 -12.61 23.12
N ARG A 170 -0.70 -13.12 23.00
CA ARG A 170 -0.18 -14.15 23.89
C ARG A 170 -0.42 -13.65 25.30
N LYS A 171 -1.39 -14.23 26.01
CA LYS A 171 -1.58 -13.99 27.45
C LYS A 171 -0.22 -14.25 28.08
N ARG A 172 0.46 -13.20 28.53
CA ARG A 172 1.63 -13.31 29.41
C ARG A 172 1.19 -14.21 30.56
N ARG A 173 1.66 -15.45 30.58
CA ARG A 173 1.53 -16.33 31.74
C ARG A 173 2.15 -15.57 32.91
N LYS A 174 1.31 -15.11 33.85
CA LYS A 174 1.78 -14.58 35.14
C LYS A 174 2.69 -15.67 35.72
N SER A 175 3.97 -15.38 35.87
CA SER A 175 4.88 -16.25 36.58
C SER A 175 4.29 -16.45 37.97
N ALA A 176 4.02 -17.71 38.31
CA ALA A 176 3.58 -18.10 39.63
C ALA A 176 4.67 -17.65 40.62
N ARG A 177 4.38 -16.56 41.34
CA ARG A 177 5.18 -16.05 42.45
C ARG A 177 5.20 -17.15 43.50
N ARG A 178 6.18 -18.05 43.41
CA ARG A 178 6.42 -19.13 44.37
C ARG A 178 6.55 -18.46 45.75
N LYS A 179 5.55 -18.74 46.59
CA LYS A 179 5.53 -18.44 48.02
C LYS A 179 6.77 -19.06 48.65
N ALA A 180 7.84 -18.29 48.80
CA ALA A 180 8.91 -18.63 49.72
C ALA A 180 8.38 -18.40 51.14
N ARG A 181 8.01 -19.51 51.80
CA ARG A 181 7.71 -19.60 53.23
C ARG A 181 8.84 -18.91 54.02
N LYS A 182 8.58 -17.74 54.61
CA LYS A 182 9.41 -17.25 55.72
C LYS A 182 8.89 -17.88 57.00
N ALA A 183 9.50 -19.01 57.36
CA ALA A 183 9.39 -19.56 58.70
C ALA A 183 10.21 -18.70 59.67
N SER A 184 9.51 -18.17 60.66
CA SER A 184 9.85 -17.97 62.07
C SER A 184 11.26 -17.59 62.55
N SER A 185 11.19 -16.66 63.52
CA SER A 185 11.94 -16.60 64.79
C SER A 185 13.31 -15.91 64.85
N SER A 186 13.24 -14.71 65.45
CA SER A 186 13.94 -14.27 66.66
C SER A 186 15.43 -13.88 66.64
N VAL A 187 15.71 -12.93 67.53
CA VAL A 187 17.02 -12.49 68.07
C VAL A 187 17.71 -11.32 67.37
N LYS A 188 17.21 -10.09 67.60
CA LYS A 188 18.03 -8.87 67.59
C LYS A 188 18.72 -8.75 68.96
N LYS A 189 19.99 -9.15 69.05
CA LYS A 189 20.87 -8.83 70.19
C LYS A 189 21.49 -7.45 70.00
N GLN A 190 21.16 -6.53 70.90
CA GLN A 190 21.94 -5.31 71.17
C GLN A 190 23.32 -5.69 71.75
N ARG A 191 24.38 -4.95 71.39
CA ARG A 191 25.38 -4.48 72.39
C ARG A 191 26.23 -3.30 71.88
N LYS A 192 26.50 -2.41 72.82
CA LYS A 192 27.08 -1.06 72.74
C LYS A 192 28.61 -1.02 72.54
N LYS A 193 29.06 0.08 71.90
CA LYS A 193 30.27 0.91 72.09
C LYS A 193 31.58 0.27 72.62
N LYS A 194 32.69 0.58 71.93
CA LYS A 194 33.84 1.29 72.54
C LYS A 194 34.72 1.99 71.50
N THR A 195 35.44 2.99 72.00
CA THR A 195 36.07 4.16 71.37
C THR A 195 37.58 4.01 71.20
N ARG A 196 38.17 4.92 70.40
CA ARG A 196 39.61 5.35 70.34
C ARG A 196 40.58 4.35 69.67
N LYS A 197 41.64 4.75 68.93
CA LYS A 197 42.48 5.96 69.03
C LYS A 197 43.28 6.17 67.71
N LYS A 198 43.75 7.42 67.55
CA LYS A 198 44.68 7.98 66.55
C LYS A 198 45.99 7.21 66.35
N GLY A 199 46.52 7.31 65.13
CA GLY A 199 47.96 7.44 64.81
C GLY A 199 48.13 7.66 63.29
N THR A 200 48.50 8.84 62.79
CA THR A 200 49.88 9.25 62.40
C THR A 200 50.60 8.21 61.53
N ARG A 201 51.29 8.50 60.43
CA ARG A 201 51.81 9.72 59.79
C ARG A 201 52.35 9.27 58.41
N ARG A 202 52.35 10.19 57.44
CA ARG A 202 53.34 10.37 56.34
C ARG A 202 54.21 9.17 55.92
N ARG A 203 54.15 8.82 54.64
CA ARG A 203 55.08 9.33 53.61
C ARG A 203 54.47 9.12 52.24
#